data_AF-A0A6V7HHF2-F1
#
_entry.id   AF-A0A6V7HHF2-F1
#
_cell.length_a   1.000
_cell.length_b   1.000
_cell.length_c   1.000
_cell.angle_alpha   90.00
_cell.angle_beta   90.00
_cell.angle_gamma   90.00
#
_symmetry.space_group_name_H-M   'P 1'
#
loop_
_entity.id
_entity.type
_entity.pdbx_description
1 polymer ?
#
loop_
_entity_poly.entity_id
_entity_poly.type
_entity_poly.pdbx_seq_one_letter_code
_entity_poly.pdbx_strand_id
1 'polypeptide(L)'
;MAAGSRQSPVNIETDRVESDHEALSSKPLRWKYPATASRKLVNPGYCWRMDTDGEGTFLSGGPLMDDVYKLEQYHCHWGCSDSRGSEHTVNGQAFAGELHLVHWNTSKYNTFAEAAKASDGLAVLGLFLKV
;
A
#
# COMPACT_ATOMS: atom_id res chain seq x y z
N MET A 1 16.39 -3.97 5.19
CA MET A 1 17.45 -4.97 4.94
C MET A 1 16.95 -5.92 3.86
N ALA A 2 17.66 -6.05 2.74
CA ALA A 2 17.19 -6.80 1.57
C ALA A 2 17.07 -8.33 1.77
N ALA A 3 17.75 -8.90 2.77
CA ALA A 3 17.73 -10.33 3.08
C ALA A 3 16.93 -10.65 4.37
N GLY A 4 15.94 -9.82 4.71
CA GLY A 4 15.10 -10.02 5.89
C GLY A 4 14.04 -11.12 5.69
N SER A 5 13.47 -11.62 6.79
CA SER A 5 12.43 -12.66 6.78
C SER A 5 11.03 -12.18 6.38
N ARG A 6 10.85 -10.86 6.21
CA ARG A 6 9.59 -10.20 5.87
C ARG A 6 9.82 -9.17 4.77
N GLN A 7 10.43 -9.60 3.67
CA GLN A 7 10.61 -8.76 2.48
C GLN A 7 9.41 -8.88 1.55
N SER A 8 9.16 -7.79 0.83
CA SER A 8 8.18 -7.67 -0.24
C SER A 8 8.92 -7.26 -1.53
N PRO A 9 8.33 -7.45 -2.71
CA PRO A 9 7.04 -8.11 -2.98
C PRO A 9 7.07 -9.63 -2.75
N VAL A 10 5.91 -10.26 -2.85
CA VAL A 10 5.75 -11.73 -2.82
C VAL A 10 4.89 -12.24 -3.98
N ASN A 11 5.00 -13.53 -4.26
CA ASN A 11 4.01 -14.26 -5.06
C ASN A 11 2.88 -14.75 -4.15
N ILE A 12 1.65 -14.34 -4.45
CA ILE A 12 0.45 -14.77 -3.73
C ILE A 12 -0.03 -16.08 -4.37
N GLU A 13 0.30 -17.19 -3.72
CA GLU A 13 -0.17 -18.53 -4.08
C GLU A 13 -1.59 -18.74 -3.52
N THR A 14 -2.62 -18.62 -4.37
CA THR A 14 -4.04 -18.58 -3.93
C THR A 14 -4.55 -19.90 -3.38
N ASP A 15 -3.83 -21.01 -3.56
CA ASP A 15 -4.09 -22.30 -2.94
C ASP A 15 -3.55 -22.40 -1.51
N ARG A 16 -2.64 -21.50 -1.12
CA ARG A 16 -2.04 -21.42 0.23
C ARG A 16 -2.58 -20.27 1.09
N VAL A 17 -3.47 -19.44 0.56
CA VAL A 17 -4.09 -18.36 1.34
C VAL A 17 -5.11 -18.94 2.32
N GLU A 18 -5.07 -18.46 3.55
CA GLU A 18 -6.06 -18.79 4.57
C GLU A 18 -7.13 -17.70 4.62
N SER A 19 -8.39 -18.10 4.66
CA SER A 19 -9.51 -17.15 4.77
C SER A 19 -9.72 -16.75 6.22
N ASP A 20 -9.61 -15.45 6.50
CA ASP A 20 -10.00 -14.86 7.78
C ASP A 20 -11.33 -14.09 7.64
N HIS A 21 -12.34 -14.76 7.09
CA HIS A 21 -13.61 -14.13 6.74
C HIS A 21 -14.31 -13.50 7.96
N GLU A 22 -14.25 -14.14 9.13
CA GLU A 22 -14.89 -13.64 10.34
C GLU A 22 -14.26 -12.33 10.83
N ALA A 23 -12.93 -12.26 10.95
CA ALA A 23 -12.26 -11.05 11.42
C ALA A 23 -12.43 -9.91 10.41
N LEU A 24 -12.26 -10.18 9.11
CA LEU A 24 -12.39 -9.18 8.05
C LEU A 24 -13.84 -8.67 7.91
N SER A 25 -14.84 -9.49 8.22
CA SER A 25 -16.25 -9.05 8.22
C SER A 25 -16.58 -8.19 9.44
N SER A 26 -15.98 -8.48 10.61
CA SER A 26 -16.22 -7.71 11.83
C SER A 26 -15.65 -6.28 11.75
N LYS A 27 -14.53 -6.11 11.05
CA LYS A 27 -13.87 -4.82 10.81
C LYS A 27 -13.46 -4.71 9.34
N PRO A 28 -14.39 -4.34 8.43
CA PRO A 28 -14.04 -4.16 7.02
C PRO A 28 -13.05 -3.01 6.85
N LEU A 29 -12.22 -3.08 5.80
CA LEU A 29 -11.38 -1.95 5.41
C LEU A 29 -12.24 -0.73 5.12
N ARG A 30 -11.82 0.43 5.63
CA ARG A 30 -12.47 1.72 5.42
C ARG A 30 -11.43 2.74 5.04
N TRP A 31 -11.77 3.58 4.07
CA TRP A 31 -10.88 4.64 3.62
C TRP A 31 -11.65 5.88 3.19
N LYS A 32 -10.95 7.01 3.20
CA LYS A 32 -11.42 8.26 2.61
C LYS A 32 -10.24 8.98 2.00
N TYR A 33 -10.37 9.39 0.74
CA TYR A 33 -9.35 10.13 0.00
C TYR A 33 -9.98 11.35 -0.67
N PRO A 34 -10.00 12.51 -0.01
CA PRO A 34 -10.46 13.74 -0.65
C PRO A 34 -9.54 14.12 -1.81
N ALA A 35 -10.11 14.58 -2.93
CA ALA A 35 -9.32 15.07 -4.07
C ALA A 35 -8.36 16.21 -3.66
N THR A 36 -8.72 16.96 -2.62
CA THR A 36 -7.93 18.06 -2.05
C THR A 36 -6.67 17.61 -1.33
N ALA A 37 -6.44 16.32 -1.09
CA ALA A 37 -5.25 15.83 -0.37
C ALA A 37 -3.98 15.80 -1.25
N SER A 38 -4.13 15.71 -2.59
CA SER A 38 -2.99 15.68 -3.50
C SER A 38 -2.31 17.06 -3.57
N ARG A 39 -0.97 17.07 -3.60
CA ARG A 39 -0.19 18.32 -3.55
C ARG A 39 0.78 18.44 -4.71
N LYS A 40 1.65 17.46 -4.90
CA LYS A 40 2.78 17.60 -5.82
C LYS A 40 3.05 16.31 -6.57
N LEU A 41 3.01 16.39 -7.90
CA LEU A 41 3.52 15.34 -8.76
C LEU A 41 5.04 15.50 -8.88
N VAL A 42 5.77 14.42 -8.59
CA VAL A 42 7.23 14.36 -8.58
C VAL A 42 7.69 13.22 -9.46
N ASN A 43 8.74 13.46 -10.23
CA ASN A 43 9.51 12.40 -10.89
C ASN A 43 10.85 12.25 -10.15
N PRO A 44 10.97 11.27 -9.23
CA PRO A 44 12.22 11.01 -8.51
C PRO A 44 13.25 10.18 -9.33
N GLY A 45 12.95 9.83 -10.59
CA GLY A 45 13.85 9.11 -11.50
C GLY A 45 13.58 7.61 -11.64
N TYR A 46 12.71 7.02 -10.81
CA TYR A 46 12.38 5.59 -10.81
C TYR A 46 10.88 5.28 -10.80
N CYS A 47 10.03 6.29 -10.62
CA CYS A 47 8.59 6.20 -10.76
C CYS A 47 8.04 7.60 -11.06
N TRP A 48 6.71 7.73 -11.14
CA TRP A 48 6.03 8.98 -10.80
C TRP A 48 5.45 8.81 -9.40
N ARG A 49 5.45 9.90 -8.62
CA ARG A 49 4.93 9.91 -7.24
C ARG A 49 4.09 11.15 -7.02
N MET A 50 2.91 10.98 -6.45
CA MET A 50 2.12 12.08 -5.92
C MET A 50 2.35 12.18 -4.41
N ASP A 51 2.92 13.30 -3.98
CA ASP A 51 3.03 13.65 -2.57
C ASP A 51 1.69 14.26 -2.10
N THR A 52 1.27 13.91 -0.89
CA THR A 52 0.04 14.42 -0.26
C THR A 52 0.38 15.12 1.05
N ASP A 53 -0.53 15.93 1.58
CA ASP A 53 -0.46 16.35 2.99
C ASP A 53 -1.31 15.46 3.91
N GLY A 54 -1.96 14.45 3.31
CA GLY A 54 -2.91 13.50 3.89
C GLY A 54 -4.08 14.12 4.65
N GLU A 55 -4.35 15.43 4.52
CA GLU A 55 -5.40 16.10 5.28
C GLU A 55 -6.77 15.51 4.91
N GLY A 56 -7.53 15.10 5.94
CA GLY A 56 -8.83 14.47 5.77
C GLY A 56 -8.79 13.07 5.14
N THR A 57 -7.61 12.49 4.94
CA THR A 57 -7.45 11.11 4.50
C THR A 57 -7.44 10.15 5.70
N PHE A 58 -7.94 8.94 5.50
CA PHE A 58 -7.70 7.85 6.43
C PHE A 58 -7.78 6.49 5.73
N LEU A 59 -7.13 5.51 6.33
CA LEU A 59 -7.26 4.08 6.12
C LEU A 59 -7.35 3.41 7.50
N SER A 60 -8.33 2.54 7.70
CA SER A 60 -8.52 1.77 8.94
C SER A 60 -9.29 0.46 8.69
N GLY A 61 -9.44 -0.37 9.72
CA GLY A 61 -10.10 -1.67 9.60
C GLY A 61 -9.22 -2.73 8.94
N GLY A 62 -9.83 -3.86 8.59
CA GLY A 62 -9.12 -5.07 8.17
C GLY A 62 -8.04 -5.46 9.19
N PRO A 63 -6.81 -5.78 8.74
CA PRO A 63 -5.71 -6.11 9.64
C PRO A 63 -5.20 -4.92 10.47
N LEU A 64 -5.62 -3.69 10.16
CA LEU A 64 -5.21 -2.47 10.88
C LEU A 64 -6.07 -2.21 12.14
N MET A 65 -7.16 -2.97 12.31
CA MET A 65 -8.06 -2.86 13.46
C MET A 65 -8.57 -1.42 13.65
N ASP A 66 -8.37 -0.83 14.83
CA ASP A 66 -8.84 0.52 15.18
C ASP A 66 -7.79 1.60 14.90
N ASP A 67 -6.58 1.22 14.49
CA ASP A 67 -5.53 2.19 14.16
C ASP A 67 -5.88 2.93 12.87
N VAL A 68 -5.57 4.23 12.85
CA VAL A 68 -5.82 5.12 11.73
C VAL A 68 -4.51 5.45 11.03
N TYR A 69 -4.48 5.15 9.74
CA TYR A 69 -3.36 5.42 8.88
C TYR A 69 -3.68 6.56 7.93
N LYS A 70 -2.78 7.54 7.85
CA LYS A 70 -2.90 8.71 6.99
C LYS A 70 -2.14 8.49 5.70
N LEU A 71 -2.71 8.90 4.57
CA LEU A 71 -2.04 8.81 3.27
C LEU A 71 -0.84 9.77 3.25
N GLU A 72 0.32 9.27 2.85
CA GLU A 72 1.54 10.06 2.69
C GLU A 72 1.76 10.38 1.21
N GLN A 73 1.73 9.34 0.38
CA GLN A 73 2.01 9.41 -1.04
C GLN A 73 1.37 8.25 -1.79
N TYR A 74 1.32 8.36 -3.12
CA TYR A 74 1.11 7.21 -3.98
C TYR A 74 1.98 7.25 -5.22
N HIS A 75 2.34 6.08 -5.71
CA HIS A 75 3.20 5.89 -6.87
C HIS A 75 2.88 4.56 -7.55
N CYS A 76 3.37 4.39 -8.77
CA CYS A 76 3.14 3.18 -9.54
C CYS A 76 4.46 2.50 -9.92
N HIS A 77 4.42 1.18 -10.01
CA HIS A 77 5.42 0.34 -10.64
C HIS A 77 4.85 -0.16 -11.96
N TRP A 78 5.65 -0.17 -13.01
CA TRP A 78 5.27 -0.68 -14.33
C TRP A 78 6.50 -1.25 -15.03
N GLY A 79 6.26 -2.10 -16.04
CA GLY A 79 7.31 -2.71 -16.81
C GLY A 79 7.35 -2.19 -18.25
N CYS A 80 8.14 -2.87 -19.07
CA CYS A 80 8.33 -2.53 -20.48
C CYS A 80 7.24 -3.10 -21.41
N SER A 81 6.28 -3.88 -20.88
CA SER A 81 5.16 -4.42 -21.65
C SER A 81 3.97 -4.76 -20.75
N ASP A 82 2.78 -4.89 -21.34
CA ASP A 82 1.54 -5.16 -20.60
C ASP A 82 1.52 -6.50 -19.86
N SER A 83 2.47 -7.39 -20.16
CA SER A 83 2.62 -8.71 -19.51
C SER A 83 3.46 -8.68 -18.22
N ARG A 84 4.09 -7.56 -17.88
CA ARG A 84 4.99 -7.45 -16.72
C ARG A 84 5.08 -6.02 -16.21
N GLY A 85 5.10 -5.83 -14.89
CA GLY A 85 5.27 -4.51 -14.30
C GLY A 85 4.81 -4.39 -12.86
N SER A 86 3.85 -5.20 -12.42
CA SER A 86 3.55 -5.34 -10.99
C SER A 86 4.74 -5.89 -10.22
N GLU A 87 4.87 -5.49 -8.96
CA GLU A 87 5.88 -6.04 -8.06
C GLU A 87 5.39 -7.37 -7.48
N HIS A 88 4.18 -7.38 -6.94
CA HIS A 88 3.51 -8.61 -6.52
C HIS A 88 3.03 -9.40 -7.75
N THR A 89 2.91 -10.71 -7.56
CA THR A 89 2.34 -11.63 -8.53
C THR A 89 1.26 -12.48 -7.87
N VAL A 90 0.33 -13.01 -8.67
CA VAL A 90 -0.70 -13.94 -8.20
C VAL A 90 -0.55 -15.25 -8.96
N ASN A 91 -0.27 -16.35 -8.27
CA ASN A 91 0.04 -17.65 -8.87
C ASN A 91 1.14 -17.57 -9.96
N GLY A 92 2.16 -16.74 -9.73
CA GLY A 92 3.27 -16.48 -10.65
C GLY A 92 2.92 -15.55 -11.82
N GLN A 93 1.67 -15.10 -11.93
CA GLN A 93 1.24 -14.16 -12.96
C GLN A 93 1.49 -12.72 -12.52
N ALA A 94 2.20 -11.97 -13.37
CA ALA A 94 2.38 -10.52 -13.24
C ALA A 94 1.27 -9.75 -13.95
N PHE A 95 1.10 -8.48 -13.57
CA PHE A 95 0.21 -7.51 -14.19
C PHE A 95 1.01 -6.39 -14.84
N ALA A 96 0.37 -5.56 -15.67
CA ALA A 96 1.02 -4.48 -16.42
C ALA A 96 1.64 -3.42 -15.50
N GLY A 97 1.08 -3.23 -14.31
CA GLY A 97 1.62 -2.36 -13.27
C GLY A 97 0.94 -2.58 -11.92
N GLU A 98 1.42 -1.85 -10.92
CA GLU A 98 0.91 -1.89 -9.55
C GLU A 98 0.97 -0.50 -8.92
N LEU A 99 -0.18 0.02 -8.50
CA LEU A 99 -0.30 1.27 -7.76
C LEU A 99 -0.14 0.98 -6.26
N HIS A 100 0.73 1.74 -5.59
CA HIS A 100 0.90 1.74 -4.14
C HIS A 100 0.36 3.03 -3.54
N LEU A 101 -0.62 2.91 -2.64
CA LEU A 101 -1.05 3.99 -1.74
C LEU A 101 -0.35 3.78 -0.39
N VAL A 102 0.62 4.63 -0.07
CA VAL A 102 1.44 4.49 1.15
C VAL A 102 0.86 5.32 2.27
N HIS A 103 0.57 4.67 3.39
CA HIS A 103 0.02 5.29 4.58
C HIS A 103 0.91 5.05 5.80
N TRP A 104 0.77 5.87 6.83
CA TRP A 104 1.48 5.72 8.10
C TRP A 104 0.55 5.86 9.31
N ASN A 105 0.88 5.14 10.39
CA ASN A 105 0.05 5.02 11.60
C ASN A 105 0.10 6.30 12.44
N THR A 106 -0.98 7.09 12.37
CA THR A 106 -1.13 8.32 13.15
C THR A 106 -1.71 8.09 14.55
N SER A 107 -2.23 6.89 14.83
CA SER A 107 -2.68 6.54 16.18
C SER A 107 -1.51 6.34 17.15
N LYS A 108 -0.33 5.94 16.63
CA LYS A 108 0.84 5.56 17.46
C LYS A 108 2.06 6.45 17.31
N TYR A 109 2.22 7.13 16.18
CA TYR A 109 3.42 7.91 15.87
C TYR A 109 3.06 9.34 15.51
N ASN A 110 4.00 10.26 15.74
CA ASN A 110 3.79 11.68 15.47
C ASN A 110 4.25 12.08 14.06
N THR A 111 5.10 11.27 13.42
CA THR A 111 5.64 11.57 12.09
C THR A 111 5.76 10.30 11.24
N PHE A 112 5.70 10.47 9.92
CA PHE A 112 6.00 9.41 8.96
C PHE A 112 7.38 8.78 9.20
N ALA A 113 8.41 9.60 9.47
CA ALA A 113 9.78 9.14 9.66
C ALA A 113 9.97 8.28 10.92
N GLU A 114 9.17 8.50 11.96
CA GLU A 114 9.10 7.66 13.14
C GLU A 114 8.39 6.34 12.83
N ALA A 115 7.20 6.43 12.23
CA ALA A 115 6.38 5.28 11.85
C ALA A 115 7.14 4.33 10.90
N ALA A 116 7.88 4.86 9.92
CA ALA A 116 8.63 4.07 8.95
C ALA A 116 9.74 3.18 9.57
N LYS A 117 10.09 3.40 10.85
CA LYS A 117 11.06 2.58 11.58
C LYS A 117 10.40 1.47 12.40
N ALA A 118 9.08 1.52 12.57
CA ALA A 118 8.31 0.58 13.37
C ALA A 118 7.67 -0.50 12.51
N SER A 119 7.46 -1.69 13.09
CA SER A 119 6.88 -2.84 12.39
C SER A 119 5.41 -2.67 12.00
N ASP A 120 4.68 -1.83 12.71
CA ASP A 120 3.26 -1.51 12.52
C ASP A 120 3.06 -0.05 12.08
N GLY A 121 4.12 0.65 11.69
CA GLY A 121 4.04 2.06 11.37
C GLY A 121 3.58 2.37 9.95
N LEU A 122 3.63 1.43 9.00
CA LEU A 122 3.22 1.64 7.62
C LEU A 122 2.13 0.67 7.17
N ALA A 123 1.25 1.15 6.30
CA ALA A 123 0.29 0.32 5.58
C ALA A 123 0.26 0.73 4.11
N VAL A 124 0.43 -0.23 3.21
CA VAL A 124 0.41 0.02 1.76
C VAL A 124 -0.75 -0.75 1.13
N LEU A 125 -1.64 -0.05 0.43
CA LEU A 125 -2.62 -0.71 -0.44
C LEU A 125 -1.99 -0.86 -1.83
N GLY A 126 -1.83 -2.11 -2.27
CA GLY A 126 -1.41 -2.47 -3.62
C GLY A 126 -2.61 -2.72 -4.53
N LEU A 127 -2.64 -2.11 -5.71
CA LEU A 127 -3.68 -2.29 -6.72
C LEU A 127 -3.06 -2.71 -8.05
N PHE A 128 -3.43 -3.88 -8.55
CA PHE A 128 -2.99 -4.35 -9.87
C PHE A 128 -3.65 -3.54 -11.00
N LEU A 129 -2.84 -3.18 -11.99
CA LEU A 129 -3.29 -2.55 -13.23
C LEU A 129 -3.28 -3.58 -14.35
N LYS A 130 -4.44 -3.77 -14.98
CA LYS A 130 -4.62 -4.69 -16.11
C LYS A 130 -5.02 -3.88 -17.35
N VAL A 131 -4.42 -4.24 -18.48
CA VAL A 131 -4.72 -3.70 -19.82
C VAL A 131 -5.74 -4.60 -20.52
#